data_AF-A0A1E7ERQ2-F1
#
_entry.id   AF-A0A1E7ERQ2-F1
#
_cell.length_a   1.000
_cell.length_b   1.000
_cell.length_c   1.000
_cell.angle_alpha   90.00
_cell.angle_beta   90.00
_cell.angle_gamma   90.00
#
_symmetry.space_group_name_H-M   'P 1'
#
loop_
_entity.id
_entity.type
_entity.pdbx_description
1 polymer ?
#
loop_
_entity_poly.entity_id
_entity_poly.type
_entity_poly.pdbx_seq_one_letter_code
_entity_poly.pdbx_strand_id
1 'polypeptide(L)'
;MAESIADLHGFVDGVIVHDDVQLCQWLQTMDGTLKLGDFNRAEVMEYNYQKKEYCKYNNGDCYGNYRSPEEYSAVDLDEGIDVYTFGNNIYSLLTGLWVFYDTDDDSVVQKKVINGTRAYIDPRWRTRSYIETRLVDVMEQCWAGVVNDNNKKRIDIFQVVKLLRDIEKENELKMTPQIYNNMMGRQEEEEEEKE
;
A
#
# COMPACT_ATOMS: atom_id res chain seq x y z
N MET A 1 6.66 -3.24 6.01
CA MET A 1 5.69 -3.81 5.04
C MET A 1 6.13 -3.57 3.59
N ALA A 2 6.22 -2.32 3.10
CA ALA A 2 6.63 -2.07 1.71
C ALA A 2 8.01 -2.66 1.37
N GLU A 3 8.97 -2.58 2.30
CA GLU A 3 10.31 -3.15 2.13
C GLU A 3 10.31 -4.66 1.88
N SER A 4 9.46 -5.42 2.57
CA SER A 4 9.39 -6.88 2.35
C SER A 4 8.85 -7.22 0.96
N ILE A 5 7.98 -6.37 0.38
CA ILE A 5 7.53 -6.55 -1.02
C ILE A 5 8.65 -6.14 -1.98
N ALA A 6 9.38 -5.06 -1.69
CA ALA A 6 10.53 -4.64 -2.47
C ALA A 6 11.66 -5.68 -2.48
N ASP A 7 11.86 -6.42 -1.39
CA ASP A 7 12.81 -7.53 -1.33
C ASP A 7 12.42 -8.67 -2.29
N LEU A 8 11.12 -8.95 -2.45
CA LEU A 8 10.61 -9.95 -3.40
C LEU A 8 10.77 -9.47 -4.86
N HIS A 9 10.33 -8.24 -5.13
CA HIS A 9 10.38 -7.68 -6.49
C HIS A 9 11.81 -7.39 -6.95
N GLY A 10 12.72 -7.12 -6.01
CA GLY A 10 14.13 -6.86 -6.25
C GLY A 10 15.04 -8.08 -6.12
N PHE A 11 14.48 -9.28 -5.99
CA PHE A 11 15.28 -10.49 -5.80
C PHE A 11 16.16 -10.75 -7.03
N VAL A 12 17.44 -11.01 -6.78
CA VAL A 12 18.50 -10.96 -7.82
C VAL A 12 18.32 -11.99 -8.93
N ASP A 13 17.71 -13.14 -8.62
CA ASP A 13 17.54 -14.25 -9.55
C ASP A 13 16.14 -14.30 -10.20
N GLY A 14 15.27 -13.32 -9.93
CA GLY A 14 13.94 -13.24 -10.52
C GLY A 14 12.98 -12.39 -9.71
N VAL A 15 12.05 -11.72 -10.38
CA VAL A 15 10.96 -10.99 -9.72
C VAL A 15 10.01 -12.00 -9.09
N ILE A 16 9.86 -11.93 -7.77
CA ILE A 16 8.90 -12.76 -7.03
C ILE A 16 7.66 -11.91 -6.75
N VAL A 17 6.50 -12.35 -7.25
CA VAL A 17 5.21 -11.73 -6.96
C VAL A 17 4.54 -12.52 -5.84
N HIS A 18 4.07 -11.85 -4.79
CA HIS A 18 3.45 -12.53 -3.66
C HIS A 18 2.03 -13.01 -3.99
N ASP A 19 1.28 -12.24 -4.78
CA ASP A 19 -0.09 -12.54 -5.26
C ASP A 19 -1.12 -12.79 -4.13
N ASP A 20 -0.83 -12.29 -2.93
CA ASP A 20 -1.79 -12.27 -1.81
C ASP A 20 -1.43 -11.24 -0.74
N VAL A 21 -1.00 -10.05 -1.16
CA VAL A 21 -0.63 -8.98 -0.22
C VAL A 21 -1.87 -8.47 0.54
N GLN A 22 -2.05 -8.93 1.78
CA GLN A 22 -3.14 -8.51 2.67
C GLN A 22 -2.62 -8.30 4.10
N LEU A 23 -3.30 -7.47 4.90
CA LEU A 23 -2.87 -7.15 6.27
C LEU A 23 -2.61 -8.39 7.14
N CYS A 24 -3.42 -9.44 7.00
CA CYS A 24 -3.27 -10.68 7.76
C CYS A 24 -2.00 -11.47 7.42
N GLN A 25 -1.34 -11.18 6.30
CA GLN A 25 -0.12 -11.87 5.88
C GLN A 25 1.15 -11.33 6.54
N TRP A 26 1.06 -10.24 7.30
CA TRP A 26 2.14 -9.80 8.17
C TRP A 26 1.95 -10.30 9.59
N LEU A 27 2.93 -11.08 10.06
CA LEU A 27 3.03 -11.51 11.45
C LEU A 27 3.93 -10.56 12.22
N GLN A 28 3.47 -10.13 13.40
CA GLN A 28 4.28 -9.34 14.31
C GLN A 28 5.03 -10.25 15.29
N THR A 29 6.35 -10.09 15.36
CA THR A 29 7.19 -10.75 16.36
C THR A 29 7.15 -10.00 17.69
N MET A 30 7.68 -10.62 18.77
CA MET A 30 7.66 -10.01 20.11
C MET A 30 8.37 -8.66 20.20
N ASP A 31 9.35 -8.40 19.34
CA ASP A 31 10.09 -7.13 19.29
C ASP A 31 9.40 -6.05 18.42
N GLY A 32 8.23 -6.35 17.87
CA GLY A 32 7.47 -5.45 17.01
C GLY A 32 7.78 -5.56 15.52
N THR A 33 8.79 -6.34 15.11
CA THR A 33 9.13 -6.55 13.70
C THR A 33 8.00 -7.27 12.97
N LEU A 34 7.60 -6.75 11.81
CA LEU A 34 6.63 -7.36 10.90
C LEU A 34 7.33 -8.27 9.88
N LYS A 35 6.84 -9.49 9.72
CA LYS A 35 7.34 -10.46 8.73
C LYS A 35 6.22 -10.87 7.79
N LEU A 36 6.48 -10.77 6.48
CA LEU A 36 5.57 -11.24 5.43
C LEU A 36 5.61 -12.77 5.36
N GLY A 37 4.44 -13.40 5.30
CA GLY A 37 4.26 -14.86 5.19
C GLY A 37 3.18 -15.23 4.18
N ASP A 38 2.81 -16.53 4.15
CA ASP A 38 1.79 -17.10 3.24
C ASP A 38 2.09 -16.96 1.74
N PHE A 39 3.17 -17.59 1.31
CA PHE A 39 3.63 -17.62 -0.09
C PHE A 39 2.90 -18.70 -0.93
N ASN A 40 1.71 -19.15 -0.52
CA ASN A 40 1.00 -20.23 -1.22
C ASN A 40 0.56 -19.87 -2.65
N ARG A 41 0.48 -18.57 -2.95
CA ARG A 41 0.15 -18.03 -4.28
C ARG A 41 1.33 -17.39 -4.99
N ALA A 42 2.50 -17.36 -4.36
CA ALA A 42 3.62 -16.61 -4.88
C ALA A 42 4.09 -17.19 -6.23
N GLU A 43 4.42 -16.30 -7.15
CA GLU A 43 4.86 -16.61 -8.50
C GLU A 43 6.27 -16.06 -8.73
N VAL A 44 7.15 -16.85 -9.34
CA VAL A 44 8.48 -16.38 -9.77
C VAL A 44 8.42 -16.12 -11.26
N MET A 45 8.46 -14.85 -11.65
CA MET A 45 8.32 -14.48 -13.06
C MET A 45 9.49 -15.01 -13.88
N GLU A 46 9.19 -15.76 -14.95
CA GLU A 46 10.21 -16.25 -15.87
C GLU A 46 10.83 -15.12 -16.69
N TYR A 47 12.13 -15.16 -16.94
CA TYR A 47 12.80 -14.14 -17.75
C TYR A 47 12.89 -14.55 -19.23
N ASN A 48 12.34 -13.72 -20.12
CA ASN A 48 12.45 -13.92 -21.56
C ASN A 48 13.77 -13.34 -22.10
N TYR A 49 14.78 -14.19 -22.32
CA TYR A 49 16.09 -13.76 -22.84
C TYR A 49 16.06 -13.10 -24.23
N GLN A 50 15.04 -13.38 -25.06
CA GLN A 50 14.93 -12.79 -26.40
C GLN A 50 14.39 -11.35 -26.33
N LYS A 51 13.33 -11.15 -25.54
CA LYS A 51 12.70 -9.83 -25.36
C LYS A 51 13.39 -8.97 -24.30
N LYS A 52 14.21 -9.58 -23.45
CA LYS A 52 14.90 -8.95 -22.31
C LYS A 52 13.94 -8.36 -21.28
N GLU A 53 12.85 -9.06 -21.01
CA GLU A 53 11.81 -8.67 -20.05
C GLU A 53 11.30 -9.91 -19.30
N TYR A 54 10.69 -9.70 -18.14
CA TYR A 54 9.98 -10.77 -17.44
C TYR A 54 8.66 -11.11 -18.14
N CYS A 55 8.37 -12.40 -18.24
CA CYS A 55 7.10 -12.93 -18.72
C CYS A 55 6.01 -12.58 -17.72
N LYS A 56 4.91 -12.01 -18.22
CA LYS A 56 3.67 -11.92 -17.47
C LYS A 56 3.05 -13.30 -17.30
N TYR A 57 2.22 -13.45 -16.29
CA TYR A 57 1.56 -14.72 -15.94
C TYR A 57 0.05 -14.52 -15.77
N ASN A 58 -0.71 -15.61 -15.63
CA ASN A 58 -2.15 -15.53 -15.46
C ASN A 58 -2.59 -16.61 -14.45
N ASN A 59 -3.24 -16.18 -13.37
CA ASN A 59 -3.71 -17.06 -12.29
C ASN A 59 -5.21 -17.40 -12.39
N GLY A 60 -5.82 -17.15 -13.55
CA GLY A 60 -7.23 -17.41 -13.82
C GLY A 60 -8.16 -16.50 -13.04
N ASP A 61 -9.40 -16.96 -12.86
CA ASP A 61 -10.40 -16.24 -12.10
C ASP A 61 -10.01 -16.13 -10.61
N CYS A 62 -10.15 -14.94 -10.04
CA CYS A 62 -9.89 -14.69 -8.63
C CYS A 62 -11.15 -14.24 -7.86
N TYR A 63 -11.18 -14.51 -6.56
CA TYR A 63 -12.28 -14.14 -5.64
C TYR A 63 -11.78 -13.22 -4.53
N GLY A 64 -12.70 -12.66 -3.76
CA GLY A 64 -12.44 -11.70 -2.70
C GLY A 64 -12.41 -10.26 -3.20
N ASN A 65 -12.33 -9.33 -2.24
CA ASN A 65 -12.49 -7.88 -2.46
C ASN A 65 -11.18 -7.08 -2.42
N TYR A 66 -10.05 -7.78 -2.25
CA TYR A 66 -8.73 -7.17 -2.06
C TYR A 66 -7.90 -7.06 -3.34
N ARG A 67 -8.37 -7.66 -4.43
CA ARG A 67 -7.58 -7.88 -5.65
C ARG A 67 -7.57 -6.66 -6.56
N SER A 68 -6.54 -6.60 -7.39
CA SER A 68 -6.39 -5.62 -8.45
C SER A 68 -7.37 -5.87 -9.60
N PRO A 69 -7.66 -4.85 -10.41
CA PRO A 69 -8.60 -4.96 -11.52
C PRO A 69 -8.10 -5.83 -12.68
N GLU A 70 -6.79 -5.89 -12.91
CA GLU A 70 -6.20 -6.82 -13.89
C GLU A 70 -6.31 -8.28 -13.43
N GLU A 71 -6.25 -8.55 -12.11
CA GLU A 71 -6.58 -9.87 -11.57
C GLU A 71 -8.06 -10.20 -11.84
N TYR A 72 -9.00 -9.30 -11.55
CA TYR A 72 -10.43 -9.54 -11.83
C TYR A 72 -10.76 -9.61 -13.32
N SER A 73 -9.96 -8.98 -14.17
CA SER A 73 -10.14 -9.03 -15.63
C SER A 73 -9.51 -10.29 -16.25
N ALA A 74 -8.88 -11.13 -15.44
CA ALA A 74 -8.16 -12.34 -15.85
C ALA A 74 -7.18 -12.09 -17.01
N VAL A 75 -6.49 -10.94 -16.98
CA VAL A 75 -5.45 -10.60 -17.97
C VAL A 75 -4.06 -10.94 -17.45
N ASP A 76 -3.05 -10.74 -18.30
CA ASP A 76 -1.65 -10.96 -17.95
C ASP A 76 -1.19 -10.04 -16.81
N LEU A 77 -0.77 -10.68 -15.71
CA LEU A 77 -0.37 -10.10 -14.44
C LEU A 77 1.14 -9.89 -14.37
N ASP A 78 1.54 -8.95 -13.52
CA ASP A 78 2.92 -8.65 -13.14
C ASP A 78 2.99 -8.29 -11.66
N GLU A 79 4.17 -7.91 -11.16
CA GLU A 79 4.39 -7.54 -9.77
C GLU A 79 3.56 -6.32 -9.31
N GLY A 80 2.97 -5.58 -10.24
CA GLY A 80 2.10 -4.46 -9.96
C GLY A 80 0.90 -4.82 -9.09
N ILE A 81 0.41 -6.07 -9.15
CA ILE A 81 -0.76 -6.50 -8.35
C ILE A 81 -0.50 -6.41 -6.84
N ASP A 82 0.74 -6.70 -6.41
CA ASP A 82 1.17 -6.55 -5.01
C ASP A 82 1.17 -5.08 -4.59
N VAL A 83 1.49 -4.17 -5.51
CA VAL A 83 1.47 -2.72 -5.25
C VAL A 83 0.04 -2.20 -5.09
N TYR A 84 -0.88 -2.67 -5.93
CA TYR A 84 -2.30 -2.30 -5.83
C TYR A 84 -2.88 -2.72 -4.49
N THR A 85 -2.68 -3.99 -4.13
CA THR A 85 -3.14 -4.58 -2.86
C THR A 85 -2.42 -3.97 -1.66
N PHE A 86 -1.16 -3.54 -1.80
CA PHE A 86 -0.49 -2.71 -0.79
C PHE A 86 -1.20 -1.36 -0.57
N GLY A 87 -1.75 -0.75 -1.62
CA GLY A 87 -2.65 0.40 -1.49
C GLY A 87 -3.90 0.09 -0.64
N ASN A 88 -4.48 -1.10 -0.80
CA ASN A 88 -5.59 -1.55 0.04
C ASN A 88 -5.19 -1.71 1.52
N ASN A 89 -3.96 -2.17 1.79
CA ASN A 89 -3.43 -2.23 3.15
C ASN A 89 -3.29 -0.82 3.76
N ILE A 90 -2.78 0.16 3.00
CA ILE A 90 -2.71 1.55 3.46
C ILE A 90 -4.12 2.06 3.79
N TYR A 91 -5.11 1.80 2.94
CA TYR A 91 -6.51 2.16 3.19
C TYR A 91 -7.01 1.60 4.53
N SER A 92 -6.80 0.30 4.76
CA SER A 92 -7.27 -0.35 5.97
C SER A 92 -6.57 0.13 7.24
N LEU A 93 -5.26 0.42 7.16
CA LEU A 93 -4.51 1.01 8.27
C LEU A 93 -4.96 2.45 8.59
N LEU A 94 -5.24 3.25 7.56
CA LEU A 94 -5.73 4.62 7.72
C LEU A 94 -7.14 4.63 8.34
N THR A 95 -8.05 3.86 7.76
CA THR A 95 -9.49 3.99 8.07
C THR A 95 -9.98 3.07 9.18
N GLY A 96 -9.25 1.98 9.45
CA GLY A 96 -9.73 0.87 10.28
C GLY A 96 -10.83 0.03 9.61
N LEU A 97 -11.06 0.20 8.29
CA LEU A 97 -12.11 -0.48 7.52
C LEU A 97 -11.52 -1.37 6.42
N TRP A 98 -12.28 -2.38 6.00
CA TRP A 98 -11.97 -3.12 4.79
C TRP A 98 -12.30 -2.29 3.54
N VAL A 99 -11.57 -2.50 2.44
CA VAL A 99 -11.94 -1.89 1.16
C VAL A 99 -13.34 -2.35 0.76
N PHE A 100 -14.16 -1.43 0.25
CA PHE A 100 -15.56 -1.68 -0.08
C PHE A 100 -16.41 -2.22 1.11
N TYR A 101 -16.14 -1.76 2.33
CA TYR A 101 -16.84 -2.16 3.57
C TYR A 101 -18.37 -2.04 3.55
N ASP A 102 -18.95 -1.35 2.57
CA ASP A 102 -20.39 -1.16 2.40
C ASP A 102 -21.08 -2.35 1.73
N THR A 103 -20.33 -3.35 1.25
CA THR A 103 -20.88 -4.53 0.59
C THR A 103 -19.99 -5.76 0.74
N ASP A 104 -20.61 -6.92 0.95
CA ASP A 104 -19.93 -8.23 0.96
C ASP A 104 -20.12 -9.01 -0.36
N ASP A 105 -20.69 -8.39 -1.39
CA ASP A 105 -20.89 -9.04 -2.70
C ASP A 105 -19.65 -8.86 -3.58
N ASP A 106 -18.82 -9.90 -3.63
CA ASP A 106 -17.60 -9.93 -4.44
C ASP A 106 -17.87 -9.56 -5.90
N SER A 107 -18.96 -10.06 -6.51
CA SER A 107 -19.26 -9.77 -7.92
C SER A 107 -19.57 -8.29 -8.15
N VAL A 108 -20.14 -7.60 -7.15
CA VAL A 108 -20.37 -6.15 -7.21
C VAL A 108 -19.04 -5.40 -7.08
N VAL A 109 -18.18 -5.78 -6.15
CA VAL A 109 -16.87 -5.16 -5.94
C VAL A 109 -15.96 -5.34 -7.15
N GLN A 110 -15.89 -6.55 -7.70
CA GLN A 110 -15.14 -6.87 -8.92
C GLN A 110 -15.51 -5.93 -10.07
N LYS A 111 -16.81 -5.79 -10.36
CA LYS A 111 -17.32 -4.88 -11.40
C LYS A 111 -16.99 -3.43 -11.11
N LYS A 112 -17.10 -2.98 -9.85
CA LYS A 112 -16.70 -1.63 -9.43
C LYS A 112 -15.22 -1.39 -9.73
N VAL A 113 -14.35 -2.29 -9.31
CA VAL A 113 -12.88 -2.18 -9.42
C VAL A 113 -12.44 -2.19 -10.88
N ILE A 114 -12.95 -3.12 -11.70
CA ILE A 114 -12.71 -3.19 -13.16
C ILE A 114 -13.11 -1.88 -13.84
N ASN A 115 -14.25 -1.29 -13.45
CA ASN A 115 -14.73 -0.02 -14.00
C ASN A 115 -14.02 1.23 -13.44
N GLY A 116 -12.91 1.05 -12.71
CA GLY A 116 -12.11 2.16 -12.18
C GLY A 116 -12.62 2.75 -10.86
N THR A 117 -13.67 2.18 -10.25
CA THR A 117 -14.11 2.60 -8.92
C THR A 117 -13.08 2.15 -7.88
N ARG A 118 -12.88 2.95 -6.83
CA ARG A 118 -12.02 2.66 -5.69
C ARG A 118 -12.82 2.72 -4.39
N ALA A 119 -12.25 2.16 -3.32
CA ALA A 119 -12.87 2.22 -2.00
C ALA A 119 -13.08 3.69 -1.58
N TYR A 120 -14.27 3.98 -1.01
CA TYR A 120 -14.57 5.32 -0.53
C TYR A 120 -13.65 5.68 0.65
N ILE A 121 -13.01 6.84 0.55
CA ILE A 121 -12.21 7.41 1.63
C ILE A 121 -12.77 8.78 1.99
N ASP A 122 -13.13 8.93 3.25
CA ASP A 122 -13.66 10.18 3.80
C ASP A 122 -12.67 11.34 3.54
N PRO A 123 -13.14 12.49 3.01
CA PRO A 123 -12.28 13.64 2.72
C PRO A 123 -11.44 14.14 3.90
N ARG A 124 -11.85 13.88 5.14
CA ARG A 124 -11.09 14.25 6.34
C ARG A 124 -9.68 13.68 6.36
N TRP A 125 -9.46 12.49 5.79
CA TRP A 125 -8.13 11.88 5.71
C TRP A 125 -7.14 12.64 4.82
N ARG A 126 -7.64 13.56 3.98
CA ARG A 126 -6.80 14.42 3.13
C ARG A 126 -6.38 15.73 3.79
N THR A 127 -6.98 16.09 4.92
CA THR A 127 -6.80 17.43 5.51
C THR A 127 -6.52 17.41 7.01
N ARG A 128 -6.77 16.29 7.70
CA ARG A 128 -6.67 16.20 9.17
C ARG A 128 -5.24 16.29 9.69
N SER A 129 -4.29 15.64 9.03
CA SER A 129 -2.88 15.70 9.42
C SER A 129 -1.97 15.48 8.22
N TYR A 130 -0.72 15.94 8.33
CA TYR A 130 0.28 15.76 7.29
C TYR A 130 0.47 14.28 6.94
N ILE A 131 0.67 13.42 7.94
CA ILE A 131 0.96 12.00 7.69
C ILE A 131 -0.21 11.30 6.98
N GLU A 132 -1.45 11.58 7.38
CA GLU A 132 -2.63 11.00 6.76
C GLU A 132 -2.78 11.45 5.32
N THR A 133 -2.63 12.75 5.05
CA THR A 133 -2.66 13.28 3.68
C THR A 133 -1.63 12.58 2.80
N ARG A 134 -0.39 12.43 3.27
CA ARG A 134 0.67 11.80 2.48
C ARG A 134 0.45 10.30 2.29
N LEU A 135 -0.12 9.59 3.28
CA LEU A 135 -0.49 8.19 3.11
C LEU A 135 -1.63 8.03 2.10
N VAL A 136 -2.58 8.96 2.05
CA VAL A 136 -3.61 9.00 0.99
C VAL A 136 -2.98 9.19 -0.39
N ASP A 137 -2.01 10.10 -0.52
CA ASP A 137 -1.31 10.32 -1.80
C ASP A 137 -0.58 9.06 -2.29
N VAL A 138 0.06 8.31 -1.38
CA VAL A 138 0.75 7.05 -1.72
C VAL A 138 -0.26 5.97 -2.11
N MET A 139 -1.34 5.82 -1.33
CA MET A 139 -2.42 4.88 -1.61
C MET A 139 -3.03 5.11 -3.00
N GLU A 140 -3.33 6.35 -3.37
CA GLU A 140 -3.89 6.68 -4.69
C GLU A 140 -2.91 6.41 -5.84
N GLN A 141 -1.60 6.56 -5.61
CA GLN A 141 -0.57 6.18 -6.58
C GLN A 141 -0.47 4.66 -6.76
N CYS A 142 -0.64 3.88 -5.68
CA CYS A 142 -0.75 2.42 -5.75
C CYS A 142 -1.99 1.96 -6.53
N TRP A 143 -3.07 2.73 -6.50
CA TRP A 143 -4.33 2.43 -7.20
C TRP A 143 -4.41 2.95 -8.65
N ALA A 144 -3.35 3.62 -9.13
CA ALA A 144 -3.29 4.14 -10.48
C ALA A 144 -3.14 3.03 -11.55
N GLY A 145 -3.42 3.39 -12.81
CA GLY A 145 -3.10 2.56 -13.98
C GLY A 145 -3.94 1.30 -14.13
N VAL A 146 -5.24 1.46 -14.38
CA VAL A 146 -6.16 0.32 -14.51
C VAL A 146 -7.05 0.51 -15.73
N VAL A 147 -7.16 -0.54 -16.55
CA VAL A 147 -8.03 -0.92 -17.70
C VAL A 147 -8.66 0.20 -18.56
N ASN A 148 -9.05 1.33 -17.97
CA ASN A 148 -9.63 2.51 -18.62
C ASN A 148 -8.95 3.85 -18.29
N ASP A 149 -7.92 3.91 -17.44
CA ASP A 149 -7.14 5.13 -17.14
C ASP A 149 -5.72 5.04 -17.69
N ASN A 150 -5.59 5.25 -19.01
CA ASN A 150 -4.31 5.27 -19.73
C ASN A 150 -3.40 6.46 -19.37
N ASN A 151 -3.86 7.40 -18.55
CA ASN A 151 -3.14 8.65 -18.28
C ASN A 151 -2.27 8.61 -17.01
N LYS A 152 -2.35 7.54 -16.21
CA LYS A 152 -1.55 7.40 -14.98
C LYS A 152 -0.98 5.99 -14.87
N LYS A 153 0.35 5.88 -14.78
CA LYS A 153 1.04 4.61 -14.51
C LYS A 153 1.04 4.35 -12.99
N ARG A 154 0.77 3.11 -12.58
CA ARG A 154 0.97 2.67 -11.20
C ARG A 154 2.44 2.85 -10.81
N ILE A 155 2.65 3.39 -9.61
CA ILE A 155 3.97 3.49 -8.99
C ILE A 155 4.55 2.08 -8.77
N ASP A 156 5.87 1.91 -8.84
CA ASP A 156 6.50 0.64 -8.44
C ASP A 156 6.79 0.58 -6.93
N ILE A 157 7.04 -0.61 -6.39
CA ILE A 157 7.24 -0.77 -4.94
C ILE A 157 8.49 -0.05 -4.42
N PHE A 158 9.54 0.10 -5.24
CA PHE A 158 10.77 0.78 -4.83
C PHE A 158 10.53 2.29 -4.68
N GLN A 159 9.75 2.86 -5.58
CA GLN A 159 9.27 4.23 -5.48
C GLN A 159 8.37 4.41 -4.25
N VAL A 160 7.49 3.45 -3.94
CA VAL A 160 6.69 3.46 -2.70
C VAL A 160 7.58 3.46 -1.45
N VAL A 161 8.57 2.56 -1.37
CA VAL A 161 9.53 2.52 -0.25
C VAL A 161 10.25 3.86 -0.10
N LYS A 162 10.73 4.43 -1.21
CA LYS A 162 11.38 5.75 -1.19
C LYS A 162 10.43 6.83 -0.66
N LEU A 163 9.20 6.91 -1.17
CA LEU A 163 8.21 7.89 -0.73
C LEU A 163 7.91 7.76 0.76
N LEU A 164 7.69 6.55 1.26
CA LEU A 164 7.37 6.33 2.67
C LEU A 164 8.54 6.75 3.58
N ARG A 165 9.78 6.42 3.22
CA ARG A 165 10.99 6.87 3.96
C ARG A 165 11.16 8.40 3.92
N ASP A 166 10.86 9.04 2.78
CA ASP A 166 10.94 10.50 2.66
C ASP A 166 9.85 11.17 3.52
N ILE A 167 8.62 10.63 3.51
CA ILE A 167 7.49 11.10 4.33
C ILE A 167 7.79 10.96 5.82
N GLU A 168 8.37 9.83 6.25
CA GLU A 168 8.77 9.59 7.64
C GLU A 168 9.72 10.69 8.13
N LYS A 169 10.80 10.94 7.39
CA LYS A 169 11.76 12.01 7.71
C LYS A 169 11.11 13.40 7.75
N GLU A 170 10.26 13.72 6.77
CA GLU A 170 9.53 14.99 6.74
C GLU A 170 8.59 15.12 7.95
N ASN A 171 7.94 14.03 8.37
CA ASN A 171 7.05 14.01 9.52
C ASN A 171 7.81 14.23 10.84
N GLU A 172 8.96 13.57 11.02
CA GLU A 172 9.84 13.79 12.20
C GLU A 172 10.27 15.25 12.32
N LEU A 173 10.66 15.87 11.20
CA LEU A 173 11.04 17.29 11.16
C LEU A 173 9.87 18.21 11.53
N LYS A 174 8.64 17.86 11.16
CA LYS A 174 7.43 18.64 11.50
C LYS A 174 7.00 18.45 12.95
N MET A 175 7.24 17.28 13.53
CA MET A 175 6.96 16.99 14.93
C MET A 175 7.98 17.67 15.87
N THR A 176 9.23 17.88 15.43
CA THR A 176 10.30 18.42 16.28
C THR A 176 9.99 19.81 16.87
N PRO A 177 9.48 20.80 16.12
CA PRO A 177 9.03 22.08 16.69
C PRO A 177 7.83 21.95 17.63
N GLN A 178 6.91 21.02 17.35
CA GLN A 178 5.70 20.82 18.14
C GLN A 178 6.02 20.18 19.51
N ILE A 179 6.94 19.22 19.51
CA ILE A 179 7.47 18.60 20.73
C ILE A 179 8.29 19.61 21.53
N TYR A 180 9.13 20.40 20.88
CA TYR A 180 9.88 21.48 21.53
C TYR A 180 8.96 22.49 22.20
N ASN A 181 7.95 23.00 21.49
CA ASN A 181 6.99 23.96 22.05
C ASN A 181 6.15 23.35 23.18
N ASN A 182 5.77 22.07 23.10
CA ASN A 182 5.06 21.39 24.20
C ASN A 182 5.96 21.14 25.42
N MET A 183 7.27 20.94 25.24
CA MET A 183 8.23 20.84 26.34
C MET A 183 8.47 22.19 27.01
N MET A 184 8.61 23.26 26.23
CA MET A 184 8.77 24.63 26.75
C MET A 184 7.51 25.12 27.47
N GLY A 185 6.32 24.88 26.91
CA GLY A 185 5.06 25.27 27.55
C GLY A 185 4.80 24.55 28.87
N ARG A 186 5.23 23.28 29.01
CA ARG A 186 5.19 22.57 30.31
C ARG A 186 6.18 23.12 31.33
N GLN A 187 7.33 23.63 30.89
CA GLN A 187 8.31 24.25 31.79
C GLN A 187 7.80 25.59 32.33
N GLU A 188 7.11 26.38 31.51
CA GLU A 188 6.50 27.65 31.94
C GLU A 188 5.35 27.42 32.94
N GLU A 189 4.48 26.42 32.73
CA GLU A 189 3.41 26.07 33.68
C GLU A 189 3.96 25.55 35.04
N GLU A 190 5.05 24.79 35.04
CA GLU A 190 5.71 24.31 36.27
C GLU A 190 6.47 25.40 37.04
N GLU A 191 6.79 26.53 36.40
CA GLU A 191 7.39 27.71 37.04
C GLU A 191 6.32 28.64 37.62
N GLU A 192 5.18 28.81 36.95
CA GLU A 192 4.04 29.60 37.46
C GLU A 192 3.33 28.94 38.65
N GLU A 193 3.30 27.61 38.76
CA GLU A 193 2.74 26.91 39.93
C GLU A 193 3.62 27.01 41.21
N LYS A 194 4.80 27.63 41.12
CA LYS A 194 5.75 27.79 42.24
C LYS A 194 5.80 29.21 42.83
N GLU A 195 5.02 30.16 42.33
CA GLU A 195 4.80 31.50 42.92
C GLU A 195 3.48 31.59 43.72
#